data_AF-A0A6P2KQE9-F1
#
_entry.id   AF-A0A6P2KQE9-F1
#
_cell.length_a   1.000
_cell.length_b   1.000
_cell.length_c   1.000
_cell.angle_alpha   90.00
_cell.angle_beta   90.00
_cell.angle_gamma   90.00
#
_symmetry.space_group_name_H-M   'P 1'
#
loop_
_entity.id
_entity.type
_entity.pdbx_description
1 polymer ?
#
loop_
_entity_poly.entity_id
_entity_poly.type
_entity_poly.pdbx_seq_one_letter_code
_entity_poly.pdbx_strand_id
1 'polypeptide(L)'
;MNFGIGVVFITLGSMFVTWLMFGARKVESRKEKFLYWLKSTAFLWVALILWVSYMEPNISLAISAGVSLVFSALANLLRSQWVFMLP
;
A
#
# COMPACT_ATOMS: atom_id res chain seq x y z
N MET A 1 11.19 -12.60 12.38
CA MET A 1 11.44 -11.36 11.61
C MET A 1 11.02 -10.18 12.49
N ASN A 2 11.78 -9.08 12.55
CA ASN A 2 11.36 -7.91 13.34
C ASN A 2 10.08 -7.30 12.72
N PHE A 3 9.14 -6.85 13.56
CA PHE A 3 7.86 -6.28 13.13
C PHE A 3 8.04 -5.19 12.06
N GLY A 4 8.92 -4.21 12.31
CA GLY A 4 9.17 -3.10 11.39
C GLY A 4 9.82 -3.54 10.08
N ILE A 5 10.72 -4.53 10.13
CA ILE A 5 11.33 -5.11 8.93
C ILE A 5 10.26 -5.76 8.04
N GLY A 6 9.28 -6.46 8.64
CA GLY A 6 8.16 -7.03 7.90
C GLY A 6 7.29 -5.98 7.22
N VAL A 7 6.99 -4.88 7.91
CA VAL A 7 6.24 -3.75 7.31
C VAL A 7 6.99 -3.19 6.09
N VAL A 8 8.32 -3.03 6.18
CA VAL A 8 9.13 -2.55 5.05
C VAL A 8 9.07 -3.51 3.87
N PHE A 9 9.29 -4.81 4.09
CA PHE A 9 9.25 -5.80 3.00
C PHE A 9 7.87 -5.91 2.35
N ILE A 10 6.80 -5.93 3.15
CA ILE A 10 5.42 -5.95 2.65
C ILE A 10 5.15 -4.68 1.84
N THR A 11 5.59 -3.53 2.32
CA THR A 11 5.42 -2.26 1.62
C THR A 11 6.14 -2.30 0.27
N LEU A 12 7.43 -2.63 0.24
CA LEU A 12 8.21 -2.71 -1.01
C LEU A 12 7.65 -3.75 -1.99
N GLY A 13 7.31 -4.94 -1.50
CA GLY A 13 6.70 -6.00 -2.30
C GLY A 13 5.35 -5.57 -2.87
N SER A 14 4.50 -4.93 -2.06
CA SER A 14 3.20 -4.42 -2.52
C SER A 14 3.36 -3.35 -3.60
N MET A 15 4.34 -2.46 -3.46
CA MET A 15 4.62 -1.40 -4.41
C MET A 15 5.04 -1.97 -5.75
N PHE A 16 5.89 -3.00 -5.73
CA PHE A 16 6.33 -3.70 -6.94
C PHE A 16 5.18 -4.45 -7.62
N VAL A 17 4.41 -5.23 -6.86
CA VAL A 17 3.26 -6.00 -7.38
C VAL A 17 2.21 -5.07 -7.97
N THR A 18 1.83 -4.00 -7.26
CA THR A 18 0.81 -3.05 -7.73
C THR A 18 1.29 -2.23 -8.92
N TRP A 19 2.59 -1.94 -9.02
CA TRP A 19 3.17 -1.35 -10.21
C TRP A 19 3.07 -2.27 -11.44
N LEU A 20 3.43 -3.55 -11.30
CA LEU A 20 3.28 -4.53 -12.39
C LEU A 20 1.82 -4.71 -12.81
N MET A 21 0.90 -4.80 -11.84
CA MET A 21 -0.52 -5.07 -12.12
C MET A 21 -1.27 -3.87 -12.67
N PHE A 22 -0.98 -2.66 -12.17
CA PHE A 22 -1.80 -1.47 -12.42
C PHE A 22 -1.03 -0.30 -13.04
N GLY A 23 0.30 -0.27 -12.93
CA GLY A 23 1.15 0.86 -13.35
C GLY A 23 1.80 0.69 -14.73
N ALA A 24 1.79 -0.50 -15.30
CA ALA A 24 2.41 -0.78 -16.61
C ALA A 24 1.68 -0.15 -17.82
N ARG A 25 0.50 0.45 -17.62
CA ARG A 25 -0.24 1.15 -18.68
C ARG A 25 -0.04 2.66 -18.54
N LYS A 26 0.16 3.37 -19.66
CA LYS A 26 0.20 4.84 -19.65
C LYS A 26 -1.11 5.37 -19.05
N VAL A 27 -0.98 6.00 -17.89
CA VAL A 27 -2.11 6.56 -17.14
C VAL A 27 -2.26 8.03 -17.52
N GLU A 28 -3.16 8.32 -18.45
CA GLU A 28 -3.32 9.66 -19.02
C GLU A 28 -4.34 10.50 -18.25
N SER A 29 -5.31 9.86 -17.56
CA SER A 29 -6.40 10.57 -16.88
C SER A 29 -6.22 10.66 -15.35
N ARG A 30 -6.62 11.82 -14.77
CA ARG A 30 -6.68 12.03 -13.30
C ARG A 30 -7.48 10.93 -12.60
N LYS A 31 -8.55 10.42 -13.24
CA LYS A 31 -9.39 9.34 -12.70
C LYS A 31 -8.62 8.04 -12.57
N GLU A 32 -7.80 7.70 -13.56
CA GLU A 32 -7.01 6.48 -13.55
C GLU A 32 -5.87 6.56 -12.53
N LYS A 33 -5.27 7.74 -12.35
CA LYS A 33 -4.28 7.99 -11.27
C LYS A 33 -4.89 7.77 -9.89
N PHE A 34 -6.12 8.26 -9.67
CA PHE A 34 -6.84 8.05 -8.42
C PHE A 34 -7.21 6.56 -8.20
N LEU A 35 -7.67 5.88 -9.25
CA LEU A 35 -7.98 4.45 -9.17
C LEU A 35 -6.73 3.59 -8.91
N TYR A 36 -5.60 3.94 -9.51
CA TYR A 36 -4.32 3.31 -9.23
C TYR A 36 -3.92 3.44 -7.76
N TRP A 37 -4.00 4.67 -7.24
CA TRP A 37 -3.72 4.96 -5.84
C TRP A 37 -4.65 4.18 -4.90
N LEU A 38 -5.95 4.17 -5.19
CA LEU A 38 -6.96 3.50 -4.35
C LEU A 38 -6.75 1.99 -4.33
N LYS A 39 -6.54 1.36 -5.49
CA LYS A 39 -6.27 -0.09 -5.58
C LYS A 39 -4.99 -0.47 -4.86
N SER A 40 -3.94 0.32 -5.01
CA SER A 40 -2.65 0.08 -4.35
C SER A 40 -2.75 0.25 -2.83
N THR A 41 -3.52 1.25 -2.38
CA THR A 41 -3.83 1.49 -0.97
C THR A 41 -4.59 0.31 -0.37
N ALA A 42 -5.66 -0.15 -1.03
CA ALA A 42 -6.44 -1.28 -0.55
C ALA A 42 -5.61 -2.57 -0.46
N PHE A 43 -4.75 -2.83 -1.44
CA PHE A 43 -3.87 -4.01 -1.44
C PHE A 43 -2.88 -3.97 -0.27
N LEU A 44 -2.15 -2.86 -0.09
CA LEU A 44 -1.21 -2.72 1.02
C LEU A 44 -1.92 -2.73 2.38
N TRP A 45 -3.11 -2.13 2.45
CA TRP A 45 -3.91 -2.09 3.67
C TRP A 45 -4.26 -3.49 4.19
N VAL A 46 -4.76 -4.35 3.31
CA VAL A 46 -5.08 -5.74 3.65
C VAL A 46 -3.81 -6.51 4.07
N ALA A 47 -2.71 -6.34 3.34
CA ALA A 47 -1.46 -7.00 3.66
C ALA A 47 -0.91 -6.59 5.04
N LEU A 48 -1.01 -5.30 5.40
CA LEU A 48 -0.58 -4.81 6.71
C LEU A 48 -1.51 -5.26 7.83
N ILE A 49 -2.84 -5.28 7.63
CA ILE A 49 -3.76 -5.85 8.61
C ILE A 49 -3.38 -7.31 8.91
N LEU A 50 -3.19 -8.13 7.87
CA LEU A 50 -2.82 -9.53 8.03
C LEU A 50 -1.48 -9.68 8.78
N TRP A 51 -0.50 -8.83 8.48
CA TRP A 51 0.78 -8.83 9.17
C TRP A 51 0.67 -8.44 10.64
N VAL A 52 -0.07 -7.36 10.96
CA VAL A 52 -0.27 -6.93 12.34
C VAL A 52 -1.06 -7.98 13.11
N SER A 53 -2.12 -8.54 12.54
CA SER A 53 -2.87 -9.62 13.19
C SER A 53 -2.05 -10.88 13.44
N TYR A 54 -1.07 -11.17 12.58
CA TYR A 54 -0.15 -12.30 12.77
C TYR A 54 0.90 -12.04 13.86
N MET A 55 1.51 -10.85 13.88
CA MET A 55 2.60 -10.53 14.80
C MET A 55 2.12 -10.04 16.17
N GLU A 56 1.01 -9.31 16.21
CA GLU A 56 0.44 -8.71 17.42
C GLU A 56 -1.07 -8.96 17.51
N PRO A 57 -1.49 -10.20 17.82
CA PRO A 57 -2.91 -10.58 17.87
C PRO A 57 -3.69 -9.86 18.99
N ASN A 58 -2.99 -9.26 19.96
CA ASN A 58 -3.59 -8.54 21.08
C ASN A 58 -4.02 -7.11 20.73
N ILE A 59 -3.58 -6.55 19.61
CA ILE A 59 -4.01 -5.23 19.14
C ILE A 59 -5.43 -5.33 18.59
N SER A 60 -6.29 -4.38 18.97
CA SER A 60 -7.63 -4.28 18.40
C SER A 60 -7.60 -4.19 16.88
N LEU A 61 -8.38 -5.04 16.21
CA LEU A 61 -8.48 -5.06 14.76
C LEU A 61 -8.92 -3.71 14.17
N ALA A 62 -9.72 -2.94 14.90
CA ALA A 62 -10.12 -1.60 14.48
C ALA A 62 -8.91 -0.64 14.45
N ILE A 63 -8.03 -0.74 15.46
CA ILE A 63 -6.81 0.09 15.55
C ILE A 63 -5.82 -0.33 14.46
N SER A 64 -5.57 -1.63 14.30
CA SER A 64 -4.65 -2.13 13.27
C SER A 64 -5.14 -1.77 11.88
N ALA A 65 -6.45 -1.90 11.60
CA ALA A 65 -7.05 -1.48 10.34
C ALA A 65 -6.94 0.03 10.13
N GLY A 66 -7.23 0.85 11.13
CA GLY A 66 -7.13 2.31 11.02
C GLY A 66 -5.71 2.78 10.71
N VAL A 67 -4.73 2.34 11.50
CA VAL A 67 -3.32 2.71 11.31
C VAL A 67 -2.79 2.21 9.97
N SER A 68 -3.10 0.96 9.63
CA SER A 68 -2.69 0.37 8.35
C SER A 68 -3.29 1.12 7.16
N LEU A 69 -4.53 1.60 7.26
CA LEU A 69 -5.19 2.34 6.19
C LEU A 69 -4.49 3.68 5.95
N VAL A 70 -4.26 4.45 7.02
CA VAL A 70 -3.59 5.75 6.95
C VAL A 70 -2.18 5.59 6.39
N PHE A 71 -1.42 4.61 6.89
CA PHE A 71 -0.08 4.33 6.39
C PHE A 71 -0.10 3.93 4.91
N SER A 72 -1.00 3.03 4.51
CA SER A 72 -1.12 2.56 3.13
C SER A 72 -1.49 3.68 2.17
N ALA A 73 -2.40 4.56 2.58
CA ALA A 73 -2.86 5.71 1.83
C ALA A 73 -1.71 6.69 1.59
N LEU A 74 -0.95 7.04 2.64
CA LEU A 74 0.20 7.96 2.56
C LEU A 74 1.34 7.38 1.72
N ALA A 75 1.73 6.13 1.97
CA ALA A 75 2.81 5.46 1.26
C ALA A 75 2.52 5.38 -0.25
N ASN A 76 1.29 5.00 -0.62
CA ASN A 76 0.88 4.95 -2.02
C ASN A 76 0.63 6.33 -2.62
N LEU A 77 0.22 7.34 -1.85
CA LEU A 77 0.05 8.70 -2.37
C LEU A 77 1.40 9.25 -2.83
N LEU A 78 2.42 9.12 -1.97
CA LEU A 78 3.79 9.49 -2.29
C LEU A 78 4.26 8.74 -3.52
N ARG A 79 4.24 7.40 -3.51
CA ARG A 79 4.67 6.59 -4.66
C ARG A 79 3.95 6.92 -5.96
N SER A 80 2.64 7.17 -5.90
CA SER A 80 1.86 7.52 -7.10
C SER A 80 2.37 8.80 -7.75
N GLN A 81 2.84 9.79 -6.97
CA GLN A 81 3.47 10.98 -7.56
C GLN A 81 4.73 10.61 -8.34
N TRP A 82 5.58 9.74 -7.80
CA TRP A 82 6.84 9.32 -8.45
C TRP A 82 6.57 8.53 -9.74
N VAL A 83 5.60 7.61 -9.72
CA VAL A 83 5.22 6.79 -10.88
C VAL A 83 4.64 7.64 -12.01
N PHE A 84 3.96 8.76 -11.71
CA PHE A 84 3.38 9.64 -12.72
C PHE A 84 4.26 10.85 -13.08
N MET A 85 5.36 11.09 -12.37
CA MET A 85 6.34 12.16 -12.64
C MET A 85 7.46 11.69 -13.57
N LEU A 86 7.79 10.40 -13.58
CA LEU A 86 8.78 9.83 -14.48
C LEU A 86 8.07 9.36 -15.77
N PRO A 87 8.34 10.00 -16.94
CA PRO A 87 7.76 9.62 -18.22
C PRO A 87 8.30 8.29 -18.77
#